data_AF-A0A9D4RYQ8-F1
#
_entry.id   AF-A0A9D4RYQ8-F1
#
_cell.length_a   1.000
_cell.length_b   1.000
_cell.length_c   1.000
_cell.angle_alpha   90.00
_cell.angle_beta   90.00
_cell.angle_gamma   90.00
#
_symmetry.space_group_name_H-M   'P 1'
#
loop_
_entity.id
_entity.type
_entity.pdbx_description
1 polymer ?
#
loop_
_entity_poly.entity_id
_entity_poly.type
_entity_poly.pdbx_seq_one_letter_code
_entity_poly.pdbx_strand_id
1 'polypeptide(L)'
;MDNSTLSTMGNDTLSAPISTLTESGMTLETLATNLDQFFLIIMGMCVIFMQGGFAFLEAGAVRSKNITNILMKNVLDLFVCGVAYWLFGYAFAWGKGNTFIGYTHFASHNLPATEYANFFYQFTFAATASTIISGAVAERCDFIAFLIYSFGITSFIYPVVTHWVWAGGFLSAGMDYGGSIGVVGFRDFAGSGVVHLLGGTAAFVGASIVGPRLGRFDKETKTVLTIRGHSVPIAALGGFILFFGFSWRSTAAPSFLSLNRVTAPPSASPWSILSFPAPLLPAPICLSTGCRRSETRGGAFS
;
A
#
# COMPACT_ATOMS: atom_id res chain seq x y z
N MET A 1 -27.38 -45.64 41.63
CA MET A 1 -27.10 -45.51 40.19
C MET A 1 -25.65 -45.06 40.11
N ASP A 2 -24.77 -45.98 39.71
CA ASP A 2 -23.32 -45.79 39.81
C ASP A 2 -22.83 -44.64 38.92
N ASN A 3 -21.97 -43.79 39.50
CA ASN A 3 -21.25 -42.70 38.84
C ASN A 3 -20.20 -43.19 37.81
N SER A 4 -20.16 -44.48 37.48
CA SER A 4 -19.19 -45.07 36.55
C SER A 4 -19.66 -45.08 35.09
N THR A 5 -20.92 -44.73 34.81
CA THR A 5 -21.47 -44.70 33.44
C THR A 5 -21.52 -43.29 32.82
N LEU A 6 -21.25 -42.23 33.60
CA LEU A 6 -21.20 -40.85 33.10
C LEU A 6 -19.78 -40.35 32.79
N SER A 7 -18.74 -41.08 33.20
CA SER A 7 -17.34 -40.73 32.88
C SER A 7 -16.85 -41.33 31.57
N THR A 8 -17.53 -42.35 31.03
CA THR A 8 -17.17 -43.04 29.78
C THR A 8 -17.80 -42.43 28.53
N MET A 9 -18.80 -41.55 28.63
CA MET A 9 -19.37 -40.84 27.48
C MET A 9 -18.78 -39.43 27.24
N GLY A 10 -17.91 -38.96 28.15
CA GLY A 10 -17.33 -37.61 28.10
C GLY A 10 -15.97 -37.51 27.40
N ASN A 11 -15.28 -38.64 27.16
CA ASN A 11 -13.90 -38.63 26.63
C ASN A 11 -13.78 -39.15 25.19
N ASP A 12 -14.81 -39.84 24.70
CA ASP A 12 -14.81 -40.43 23.34
C ASP A 12 -15.31 -39.45 22.26
N THR A 13 -15.96 -38.35 22.66
CA THR A 13 -16.45 -37.30 21.74
C THR A 13 -15.46 -36.16 21.51
N LEU A 14 -14.44 -36.01 22.38
CA LEU A 14 -13.36 -35.03 22.22
C LEU A 14 -12.10 -35.64 21.57
N SER A 15 -11.95 -36.95 21.63
CA SER A 15 -10.88 -37.68 20.96
C SER A 15 -11.16 -37.90 19.46
N ALA A 16 -12.42 -37.93 19.03
CA ALA A 16 -12.83 -38.01 17.62
C ALA A 16 -12.40 -36.81 16.75
N PRO A 17 -12.50 -35.53 17.18
CA PRO A 17 -12.00 -34.39 16.40
C PRO A 17 -10.48 -34.23 16.47
N ILE A 18 -9.79 -34.87 17.42
CA ILE A 18 -8.31 -34.81 17.51
C ILE A 18 -7.68 -35.93 16.69
N SER A 19 -8.26 -37.14 16.71
CA SER A 19 -7.76 -38.28 15.93
C SER A 19 -7.99 -38.13 14.42
N THR A 20 -9.03 -37.40 14.02
CA THR A 20 -9.29 -37.06 12.60
C THR A 20 -8.32 -36.00 12.04
N LEU A 21 -7.64 -35.20 12.88
CA LEU A 21 -6.58 -34.29 12.42
C LEU A 21 -5.28 -35.04 12.10
N THR A 22 -5.05 -36.19 12.73
CA THR A 22 -3.89 -37.06 12.47
C THR A 22 -3.99 -37.85 11.17
N GLU A 23 -5.18 -37.98 10.57
CA GLU A 23 -5.40 -38.74 9.33
C GLU A 23 -5.16 -37.88 8.06
N SER A 24 -5.25 -36.56 8.19
CA SER A 24 -4.68 -35.62 7.21
C SER A 24 -3.22 -35.39 7.56
N GLY A 25 -2.27 -36.01 6.86
CA GLY A 25 -0.82 -35.89 7.09
C GLY A 25 -0.19 -34.48 6.96
N MET A 26 -0.95 -33.41 7.16
CA MET A 26 -0.45 -32.06 7.38
C MET A 26 0.03 -31.89 8.81
N THR A 27 1.32 -31.61 8.96
CA THR A 27 1.87 -31.13 10.22
C THR A 27 1.29 -29.75 10.56
N LEU A 28 1.16 -29.41 11.85
CA LEU A 28 0.68 -28.09 12.30
C LEU A 28 1.51 -26.94 11.72
N GLU A 29 2.81 -27.16 11.47
CA GLU A 29 3.71 -26.19 10.84
C GLU A 29 3.38 -25.94 9.36
N THR A 30 3.03 -27.00 8.62
CA THR A 30 2.56 -26.87 7.23
C THR A 30 1.24 -26.10 7.16
N LEU A 31 0.34 -26.35 8.12
CA LEU A 31 -0.94 -25.63 8.19
C LEU A 31 -0.72 -24.13 8.47
N ALA A 32 0.14 -23.79 9.42
CA ALA A 32 0.48 -22.40 9.73
C ALA A 32 1.09 -21.69 8.51
N THR A 33 2.04 -22.32 7.83
CA THR A 33 2.69 -21.77 6.63
C THR A 33 1.68 -21.52 5.50
N ASN A 34 0.76 -22.45 5.27
CA ASN A 34 -0.28 -22.31 4.25
C ASN A 34 -1.24 -21.16 4.58
N LEU A 35 -1.59 -20.98 5.87
CA LEU A 35 -2.46 -19.89 6.31
C LEU A 35 -1.77 -18.53 6.15
N ASP A 36 -0.49 -18.43 6.49
CA ASP A 36 0.32 -17.21 6.31
C ASP A 36 0.39 -16.82 4.82
N GLN A 37 0.63 -17.79 3.94
CA GLN A 37 0.65 -17.56 2.50
C GLN A 37 -0.71 -17.13 1.95
N PHE A 38 -1.78 -17.81 2.36
CA PHE A 38 -3.14 -17.45 1.96
C PHE A 38 -3.45 -16.01 2.37
N PHE A 39 -3.11 -15.65 3.60
CA PHE A 39 -3.32 -14.31 4.13
C PHE A 39 -2.51 -13.27 3.36
N LEU A 40 -1.23 -13.52 3.05
CA LEU A 40 -0.41 -12.62 2.22
C LEU A 40 -1.01 -12.38 0.82
N ILE A 41 -1.58 -13.41 0.21
CA ILE A 41 -2.24 -13.28 -1.11
C ILE A 41 -3.50 -12.42 -1.01
N ILE A 42 -4.36 -12.66 -0.02
CA ILE A 42 -5.56 -11.83 0.21
C ILE A 42 -5.17 -10.37 0.47
N MET A 43 -4.12 -10.16 1.26
CA MET A 43 -3.59 -8.83 1.52
C MET A 43 -3.05 -8.16 0.26
N GLY A 44 -2.30 -8.89 -0.56
CA GLY A 44 -1.85 -8.41 -1.87
C GLY A 44 -3.00 -8.02 -2.80
N MET A 45 -4.08 -8.81 -2.83
CA MET A 45 -5.28 -8.47 -3.61
C MET A 45 -5.93 -7.17 -3.15
N CYS A 46 -6.01 -6.93 -1.84
CA CYS A 46 -6.51 -5.67 -1.29
C CYS A 46 -5.60 -4.48 -1.64
N VAL A 47 -4.28 -4.68 -1.70
CA VAL A 47 -3.34 -3.64 -2.15
C VAL A 47 -3.44 -3.39 -3.66
N ILE A 48 -3.65 -4.41 -4.50
CA ILE A 48 -3.97 -4.19 -5.92
C ILE A 48 -5.27 -3.40 -6.07
N PHE A 49 -6.25 -3.63 -5.21
CA PHE A 49 -7.48 -2.83 -5.22
C PHE A 49 -7.22 -1.34 -4.92
N MET A 50 -6.15 -1.02 -4.18
CA MET A 50 -5.70 0.37 -4.02
C MET A 50 -5.24 1.00 -5.34
N GLN A 51 -4.69 0.23 -6.30
CA GLN A 51 -4.37 0.76 -7.63
C GLN A 51 -5.63 1.30 -8.33
N GLY A 52 -6.76 0.60 -8.18
CA GLY A 52 -8.06 1.12 -8.62
C GLY A 52 -8.48 2.38 -7.87
N GLY A 53 -8.21 2.44 -6.57
CA GLY A 53 -8.41 3.64 -5.75
C GLY A 53 -7.61 4.86 -6.24
N PHE A 54 -6.32 4.68 -6.57
CA PHE A 54 -5.49 5.73 -7.16
C PHE A 54 -6.04 6.18 -8.52
N ALA A 55 -6.45 5.25 -9.38
CA ALA A 55 -7.04 5.57 -10.67
C ALA A 55 -8.28 6.47 -10.54
N PHE A 56 -9.19 6.15 -9.61
CA PHE A 56 -10.37 6.99 -9.35
C PHE A 56 -10.03 8.32 -8.68
N LEU A 57 -9.11 8.32 -7.71
CA LEU A 57 -8.66 9.54 -7.04
C LEU A 57 -8.09 10.54 -8.06
N GLU A 58 -7.21 10.07 -8.94
CA GLU A 58 -6.59 10.89 -9.96
C GLU A 58 -7.58 11.32 -11.04
N ALA A 59 -8.45 10.41 -11.51
CA ALA A 59 -9.50 10.73 -12.49
C ALA A 59 -10.45 11.83 -11.98
N GLY A 60 -10.77 11.86 -10.69
CA GLY A 60 -11.56 12.92 -10.08
C GLY A 60 -10.81 14.25 -9.91
N ALA A 61 -9.49 14.21 -9.74
CA ALA A 61 -8.62 15.37 -9.51
C ALA A 61 -8.16 16.07 -10.80
N VAL A 62 -8.20 15.40 -11.96
CA VAL A 62 -7.85 15.98 -13.26
C VAL A 62 -9.06 16.55 -14.01
N ARG A 63 -8.82 17.32 -15.07
CA ARG A 63 -9.90 17.82 -15.95
C ARG A 63 -10.45 16.70 -16.83
N SER A 64 -11.74 16.79 -17.20
CA SER A 64 -12.47 15.81 -18.03
C SER A 64 -11.69 15.33 -19.25
N LYS A 65 -11.09 16.27 -19.99
CA LYS A 65 -10.36 15.98 -21.23
C LYS A 65 -9.15 15.05 -21.07
N ASN A 66 -8.64 14.90 -19.85
CA ASN A 66 -7.43 14.12 -19.56
C ASN A 66 -7.72 12.80 -18.82
N ILE A 67 -9.00 12.49 -18.54
CA ILE A 67 -9.37 11.31 -17.75
C ILE A 67 -8.97 10.01 -18.43
N THR A 68 -9.22 9.87 -19.72
CA THR A 68 -8.86 8.64 -20.44
C THR A 68 -7.34 8.39 -20.39
N ASN A 69 -6.53 9.45 -20.52
CA ASN A 69 -5.08 9.33 -20.43
C ASN A 69 -4.62 8.88 -19.03
N ILE A 70 -5.20 9.42 -17.95
CA ILE A 70 -4.80 9.03 -16.59
C ILE A 70 -5.21 7.59 -16.25
N LEU A 71 -6.39 7.15 -16.69
CA LEU A 71 -6.85 5.79 -16.47
C LEU A 71 -5.98 4.78 -17.21
N MET A 72 -5.63 5.07 -18.47
CA MET A 72 -4.73 4.21 -19.25
C MET A 72 -3.34 4.10 -18.62
N LYS A 73 -2.80 5.21 -18.07
CA LYS A 73 -1.53 5.20 -17.33
C LYS A 73 -1.59 4.31 -16.09
N ASN A 74 -2.65 4.42 -15.28
CA ASN A 74 -2.78 3.62 -14.06
C ASN A 74 -2.88 2.12 -14.34
N VAL A 75 -3.62 1.73 -15.38
CA VAL A 75 -3.76 0.32 -15.78
C VAL A 75 -2.44 -0.22 -16.33
N LEU A 76 -1.77 0.53 -17.21
CA LEU A 76 -0.50 0.08 -17.80
C LEU A 76 0.66 0.11 -16.81
N ASP A 77 0.66 1.03 -15.85
CA ASP A 77 1.60 1.06 -14.73
C ASP A 77 1.60 -0.26 -13.97
N LEU A 78 0.42 -0.82 -13.66
CA LEU A 78 0.33 -2.09 -12.95
C LEU A 78 1.01 -3.25 -13.70
N PHE A 79 0.78 -3.34 -15.02
CA PHE A 79 1.38 -4.40 -15.86
C PHE A 79 2.88 -4.21 -16.02
N VAL A 80 3.33 -2.97 -16.27
CA VAL A 80 4.76 -2.66 -16.40
C VAL A 80 5.48 -2.92 -15.08
N CYS A 81 4.90 -2.51 -13.95
CA CYS A 81 5.42 -2.80 -12.62
C CYS A 81 5.50 -4.31 -12.37
N GLY A 82 4.49 -5.08 -12.78
CA GLY A 82 4.47 -6.54 -12.61
C GLY A 82 5.64 -7.21 -13.31
N VAL A 83 5.85 -6.86 -14.59
CA VAL A 83 6.96 -7.40 -15.38
C VAL A 83 8.32 -6.90 -14.86
N ALA A 84 8.44 -5.61 -14.54
CA ALA A 84 9.68 -5.02 -14.04
C ALA A 84 10.11 -5.62 -12.69
N TYR A 85 9.15 -5.78 -11.78
CA TYR A 85 9.40 -6.36 -10.46
C TYR A 85 9.72 -7.86 -10.55
N TRP A 86 9.05 -8.59 -11.43
CA TRP A 86 9.35 -10.00 -11.70
C TRP A 86 10.76 -10.20 -12.27
N LEU A 87 11.15 -9.42 -13.28
CA LEU A 87 12.45 -9.57 -13.93
C LEU A 87 13.62 -9.21 -12.99
N PHE A 88 13.55 -8.04 -12.36
CA PHE A 88 14.67 -7.46 -11.62
C PHE A 88 14.34 -7.11 -10.17
N GLY A 89 13.13 -6.58 -9.92
CA GLY A 89 12.84 -5.95 -8.64
C GLY A 89 12.84 -6.90 -7.45
N TYR A 90 12.28 -8.10 -7.58
CA TYR A 90 12.32 -9.06 -6.48
C TYR A 90 13.76 -9.51 -6.14
N ALA A 91 14.59 -9.66 -7.16
CA ALA A 91 15.98 -10.08 -7.00
C ALA A 91 16.81 -9.04 -6.23
N PHE A 92 16.63 -7.76 -6.54
CA PHE A 92 17.33 -6.68 -5.83
C PHE A 92 16.79 -6.46 -4.41
N ALA A 93 15.49 -6.68 -4.18
CA ALA A 93 14.87 -6.50 -2.88
C ALA A 93 15.15 -7.65 -1.91
N TRP A 94 14.85 -8.89 -2.30
CA TRP A 94 14.84 -10.06 -1.40
C TRP A 94 15.90 -11.11 -1.76
N GLY A 95 16.62 -10.92 -2.87
CA GLY A 95 17.74 -11.79 -3.22
C GLY A 95 18.85 -11.74 -2.19
N LYS A 96 19.56 -12.85 -2.02
CA LYS A 96 20.78 -12.91 -1.25
C LYS A 96 21.79 -11.94 -1.85
N GLY A 97 22.40 -11.13 -0.99
CA GLY A 97 23.09 -9.91 -1.39
C GLY A 97 24.20 -9.46 -0.47
N ASN A 98 24.65 -8.24 -0.71
CA ASN A 98 25.40 -7.45 0.27
C ASN A 98 24.42 -6.62 1.12
N THR A 99 24.91 -5.71 1.98
CA THR A 99 24.03 -4.85 2.81
C THR A 99 23.28 -3.77 2.02
N PHE A 100 23.57 -3.60 0.74
CA PHE A 100 23.01 -2.56 -0.12
C PHE A 100 22.03 -3.11 -1.16
N ILE A 101 22.27 -4.29 -1.73
CA ILE A 101 21.46 -4.86 -2.81
C ILE A 101 21.55 -6.39 -2.87
N GLY A 102 20.42 -7.04 -3.18
CA GLY A 102 20.33 -8.47 -3.53
C GLY A 102 20.78 -8.76 -4.96
N TYR A 103 21.22 -9.98 -5.25
CA TYR A 103 21.62 -10.38 -6.62
C TYR A 103 21.24 -11.83 -6.97
N THR A 104 20.23 -12.39 -6.33
CA THR A 104 19.70 -13.74 -6.63
C THR A 104 18.21 -13.69 -6.96
N HIS A 105 17.70 -14.72 -7.64
CA HIS A 105 16.28 -14.87 -8.00
C HIS A 105 15.73 -13.94 -9.09
N PHE A 106 16.58 -13.51 -10.03
CA PHE A 106 16.12 -12.82 -11.25
C PHE A 106 15.12 -13.67 -12.02
N ALA A 107 14.00 -13.08 -12.45
CA ALA A 107 12.91 -13.76 -13.16
C ALA A 107 12.44 -15.07 -12.47
N SER A 108 12.39 -15.06 -11.13
CA SER A 108 12.03 -16.24 -10.30
C SER A 108 12.99 -17.43 -10.42
N HIS A 109 14.21 -17.25 -10.93
CA HIS A 109 15.19 -18.32 -11.05
C HIS A 109 15.58 -18.88 -9.67
N ASN A 110 15.38 -20.18 -9.46
CA ASN A 110 15.59 -20.88 -8.17
C ASN A 110 14.83 -20.24 -6.99
N LEU A 111 13.67 -19.62 -7.24
CA LEU A 111 12.83 -19.10 -6.16
C LEU A 111 12.05 -20.26 -5.49
N PRO A 112 12.17 -20.45 -4.17
CA PRO A 112 11.40 -21.47 -3.46
C PRO A 112 9.89 -21.20 -3.58
N ALA A 113 9.10 -22.27 -3.62
CA ALA A 113 7.65 -22.17 -3.74
C ALA A 113 7.00 -21.36 -2.60
N THR A 114 7.64 -21.32 -1.43
CA THR A 114 7.16 -20.62 -0.25
C THR A 114 7.18 -19.10 -0.39
N GLU A 115 8.00 -18.58 -1.29
CA GLU A 115 8.24 -17.14 -1.46
C GLU A 115 7.35 -16.49 -2.51
N TYR A 116 6.57 -17.25 -3.29
CA TYR A 116 5.68 -16.65 -4.30
C TYR A 116 4.59 -15.76 -3.70
N ALA A 117 4.09 -16.12 -2.51
CA ALA A 117 3.12 -15.27 -1.80
C ALA A 117 3.76 -13.94 -1.38
N ASN A 118 5.01 -13.97 -0.92
CA ASN A 118 5.79 -12.78 -0.57
C ASN A 118 6.10 -11.95 -1.82
N PHE A 119 6.55 -12.58 -2.91
CA PHE A 119 6.75 -11.94 -4.21
C PHE A 119 5.50 -11.16 -4.65
N PHE A 120 4.34 -11.83 -4.66
CA PHE A 120 3.09 -11.20 -5.05
C PHE A 120 2.77 -10.01 -4.14
N TYR A 121 2.84 -10.19 -2.83
CA TYR A 121 2.60 -9.12 -1.87
C TYR A 121 3.52 -7.91 -2.11
N GLN A 122 4.83 -8.13 -2.27
CA GLN A 122 5.81 -7.05 -2.42
C GLN A 122 5.72 -6.33 -3.77
N PHE A 123 5.37 -7.05 -4.84
CA PHE A 123 5.08 -6.45 -6.13
C PHE A 123 4.00 -5.36 -6.00
N THR A 124 2.93 -5.62 -5.24
CA THR A 124 1.82 -4.67 -5.10
C THR A 124 2.25 -3.37 -4.40
N PHE A 125 3.24 -3.44 -3.50
CA PHE A 125 3.82 -2.27 -2.85
C PHE A 125 4.72 -1.49 -3.80
N ALA A 126 5.50 -2.19 -4.64
CA ALA A 126 6.32 -1.56 -5.67
C ALA A 126 5.46 -0.79 -6.68
N ALA A 127 4.36 -1.40 -7.14
CA ALA A 127 3.37 -0.75 -7.99
C ALA A 127 2.75 0.49 -7.30
N THR A 128 2.43 0.36 -6.00
CA THR A 128 1.92 1.49 -5.20
C THR A 128 2.94 2.63 -5.10
N ALA A 129 4.23 2.34 -4.95
CA ALA A 129 5.27 3.37 -4.92
C ALA A 129 5.40 4.10 -6.26
N SER A 130 5.28 3.38 -7.38
CA SER A 130 5.29 3.96 -8.73
C SER A 130 4.09 4.89 -8.97
N THR A 131 2.89 4.45 -8.60
CA THR A 131 1.64 5.18 -8.87
C THR A 131 1.48 6.47 -8.06
N ILE A 132 2.20 6.68 -6.96
CA ILE A 132 2.16 7.96 -6.21
C ILE A 132 2.50 9.16 -7.11
N ILE A 133 3.29 8.92 -8.16
CA ILE A 133 3.86 9.98 -9.00
C ILE A 133 2.92 10.37 -10.13
N SER A 134 2.07 9.46 -10.61
CA SER A 134 1.11 9.77 -11.67
C SER A 134 0.23 10.96 -11.30
N GLY A 135 -0.24 11.04 -10.06
CA GLY A 135 -1.04 12.16 -9.58
C GLY A 135 -0.28 13.48 -9.58
N ALA A 136 1.01 13.48 -9.24
CA ALA A 136 1.83 14.69 -9.18
C ALA A 136 2.18 15.24 -10.58
N VAL A 137 2.36 14.37 -11.57
CA VAL A 137 2.69 14.76 -12.95
C VAL A 137 1.50 14.67 -13.91
N ALA A 138 0.29 14.52 -13.36
CA ALA A 138 -0.96 14.40 -14.09
C ALA A 138 -1.18 15.56 -15.09
N GLU A 139 -1.79 15.24 -16.23
CA GLU A 139 -2.14 16.15 -17.34
C GLU A 139 -0.99 16.71 -18.20
N ARG A 140 0.27 16.55 -17.78
CA ARG A 140 1.44 17.21 -18.42
C ARG A 140 2.63 16.31 -18.67
N CYS A 141 2.69 15.14 -18.06
CA CYS A 141 3.71 14.14 -18.37
C CYS A 141 3.34 13.37 -19.64
N ASP A 142 4.33 13.16 -20.51
CA ASP A 142 4.18 12.27 -21.66
C ASP A 142 3.86 10.84 -21.23
N PHE A 143 3.14 10.10 -22.07
CA PHE A 143 2.72 8.75 -21.76
C PHE A 143 3.90 7.76 -21.71
N ILE A 144 4.80 7.85 -22.69
CA ILE A 144 5.95 6.93 -22.79
C ILE A 144 6.97 7.24 -21.69
N ALA A 145 7.22 8.53 -21.43
CA ALA A 145 8.11 8.95 -20.35
C ALA A 145 7.66 8.39 -18.99
N PHE A 146 6.35 8.35 -18.74
CA PHE A 146 5.79 7.78 -17.52
C PHE A 146 6.00 6.25 -17.42
N LEU A 147 5.89 5.50 -18.52
CA LEU A 147 6.14 4.06 -18.50
C LEU A 147 7.61 3.71 -18.28
N ILE A 148 8.53 4.46 -18.90
CA ILE A 148 9.97 4.30 -18.67
C ILE A 148 10.32 4.60 -17.22
N TYR A 149 9.72 5.66 -16.68
CA TYR A 149 9.84 6.03 -15.28
C TYR A 149 9.35 4.91 -14.34
N SER A 150 8.13 4.41 -14.58
CA SER A 150 7.51 3.30 -13.82
C SER A 150 8.39 2.05 -13.83
N PHE A 151 8.92 1.68 -15.00
CA PHE A 151 9.88 0.59 -15.12
C PHE A 151 11.13 0.84 -14.28
N GLY A 152 11.73 2.03 -14.34
CA GLY A 152 12.96 2.36 -13.61
C GLY A 152 12.80 2.34 -12.08
N ILE A 153 11.71 2.91 -11.55
CA ILE A 153 11.46 2.89 -10.11
C ILE A 153 11.19 1.47 -9.61
N THR A 154 10.39 0.70 -10.33
CA THR A 154 9.96 -0.64 -9.91
C THR A 154 11.02 -1.70 -10.13
N SER A 155 11.88 -1.56 -11.16
CA SER A 155 12.96 -2.50 -11.43
C SER A 155 14.19 -2.27 -10.55
N PHE A 156 14.49 -1.03 -10.13
CA PHE A 156 15.75 -0.72 -9.44
C PHE A 156 15.58 0.12 -8.17
N ILE A 157 15.02 1.33 -8.27
CA ILE A 157 15.06 2.30 -7.15
C ILE A 157 14.30 1.78 -5.92
N TYR A 158 13.04 1.38 -6.10
CA TYR A 158 12.21 0.87 -5.00
C TYR A 158 12.72 -0.45 -4.41
N PRO A 159 13.11 -1.46 -5.22
CA PRO A 159 13.74 -2.68 -4.73
C PRO A 159 14.98 -2.47 -3.87
N VAL A 160 15.87 -1.56 -4.27
CA VAL A 160 17.10 -1.26 -3.53
C VAL A 160 16.78 -0.67 -2.16
N VAL A 161 15.84 0.27 -2.10
CA VAL A 161 15.39 0.85 -0.82
C VAL A 161 14.66 -0.19 0.05
N THR A 162 13.90 -1.09 -0.57
CA THR A 162 13.29 -2.23 0.12
C THR A 162 14.35 -3.12 0.76
N HIS A 163 15.46 -3.38 0.05
CA HIS A 163 16.56 -4.17 0.56
C HIS A 163 17.19 -3.54 1.81
N TRP A 164 17.37 -2.21 1.80
CA TRP A 164 17.96 -1.47 2.92
C TRP A 164 17.17 -1.61 4.22
N VAL A 165 15.84 -1.70 4.13
CA VAL A 165 14.94 -1.61 5.29
C VAL A 165 14.32 -2.95 5.68
N TRP A 166 13.79 -3.71 4.71
CA TRP A 166 12.99 -4.91 4.96
C TRP A 166 13.74 -6.22 4.76
N ALA A 167 14.77 -6.25 3.91
CA ALA A 167 15.53 -7.47 3.63
C ALA A 167 16.84 -7.58 4.43
N GLY A 168 16.98 -6.83 5.52
CA GLY A 168 18.17 -6.89 6.38
C GLY A 168 19.39 -6.11 5.86
N GLY A 169 19.18 -5.15 4.95
CA GLY A 169 20.24 -4.25 4.50
C GLY A 169 20.71 -3.25 5.54
N PHE A 170 21.58 -2.33 5.14
CA PHE A 170 22.36 -1.48 6.05
C PHE A 170 21.48 -0.62 6.99
N LEU A 171 20.33 -0.13 6.51
CA LEU A 171 19.45 0.73 7.30
C LEU A 171 18.74 -0.07 8.40
N SER A 172 18.38 -1.32 8.11
CA SER A 172 17.81 -2.27 9.07
C SER A 172 18.85 -2.80 10.05
N ALA A 173 20.07 -3.07 9.57
CA ALA A 173 21.21 -3.49 10.39
C ALA A 173 21.61 -2.40 11.39
N GLY A 174 21.45 -1.13 11.01
CA GLY A 174 21.65 0.00 11.90
C GLY A 174 23.12 0.29 12.18
N MET A 175 23.33 1.18 13.16
CA MET A 175 24.67 1.53 13.64
C MET A 175 24.80 1.13 15.11
N ASP A 176 25.96 0.56 15.46
CA ASP A 176 26.30 0.26 16.84
C ASP A 176 26.84 1.53 17.51
N TYR A 177 26.09 2.05 18.47
CA TYR A 177 26.48 3.23 19.24
C TYR A 177 27.25 2.86 20.52
N GLY A 178 27.42 1.56 20.82
CA GLY A 178 28.07 1.07 22.02
C GLY A 178 27.31 1.38 23.32
N GLY A 179 27.85 0.90 24.44
CA GLY A 179 27.29 1.15 25.78
C GLY A 179 25.89 0.57 25.98
N SER A 180 25.06 1.27 26.74
CA SER A 180 23.67 0.88 27.06
C SER A 180 22.66 1.15 25.93
N ILE A 181 23.08 1.80 24.85
CA ILE A 181 22.24 2.13 23.69
C ILE A 181 22.27 1.00 22.64
N GLY A 182 23.42 0.35 22.46
CA GLY A 182 23.59 -0.78 21.55
C GLY A 182 23.35 -0.43 20.09
N VAL A 183 22.81 -1.39 19.32
CA VAL A 183 22.56 -1.24 17.88
C VAL A 183 21.20 -0.60 17.63
N VAL A 184 21.20 0.54 16.93
CA VAL A 184 19.98 1.25 16.55
C VAL A 184 19.79 1.16 15.03
N GLY A 185 18.73 0.47 14.62
CA GLY A 185 18.33 0.29 13.22
C GLY A 185 17.03 1.03 12.88
N PHE A 186 16.87 1.37 11.60
CA PHE A 186 15.66 1.97 11.08
C PHE A 186 14.51 0.94 11.05
N ARG A 187 13.32 1.37 11.46
CA ARG A 187 12.11 0.54 11.49
C ARG A 187 11.00 1.21 10.70
N ASP A 188 10.57 0.55 9.64
CA ASP A 188 9.38 0.93 8.88
C ASP A 188 8.51 -0.31 8.74
N PHE A 189 7.34 -0.29 9.37
CA PHE A 189 6.48 -1.47 9.45
C PHE A 189 5.71 -1.73 8.15
N ALA A 190 5.22 -0.66 7.53
CA ALA A 190 4.32 -0.75 6.39
C ALA A 190 4.61 0.34 5.35
N GLY A 191 5.84 0.81 5.21
CA GLY A 191 6.26 1.57 4.03
C GLY A 191 5.98 3.06 4.11
N SER A 192 5.91 3.63 5.31
CA SER A 192 5.86 5.08 5.49
C SER A 192 7.09 5.76 4.86
N GLY A 193 8.27 5.15 5.00
CA GLY A 193 9.50 5.54 4.34
C GLY A 193 9.65 4.87 2.97
N VAL A 194 9.60 3.54 2.93
CA VAL A 194 9.95 2.76 1.73
C VAL A 194 9.01 3.01 0.55
N VAL A 195 7.71 3.23 0.81
CA VAL A 195 6.69 3.49 -0.23
C VAL A 195 6.36 4.97 -0.31
N HIS A 196 5.88 5.56 0.77
CA HIS A 196 5.29 6.91 0.73
C HIS A 196 6.34 8.02 0.64
N LEU A 197 7.41 7.96 1.42
CA LEU A 197 8.49 8.96 1.32
C LEU A 197 9.26 8.79 0.00
N LEU A 198 9.57 7.57 -0.43
CA LEU A 198 10.21 7.33 -1.72
C LEU A 198 9.36 7.86 -2.88
N GLY A 199 8.09 7.43 -2.95
CA GLY A 199 7.16 7.87 -3.99
C GLY A 199 6.90 9.38 -3.93
N GLY A 200 6.76 9.94 -2.73
CA GLY A 200 6.55 11.37 -2.51
C GLY A 200 7.74 12.24 -2.90
N THR A 201 8.96 11.80 -2.60
CA THR A 201 10.19 12.52 -3.01
C THR A 201 10.41 12.43 -4.52
N ALA A 202 10.21 11.25 -5.11
CA ALA A 202 10.24 11.10 -6.57
C ALA A 202 9.13 11.92 -7.26
N ALA A 203 7.94 12.03 -6.65
CA ALA A 203 6.83 12.85 -7.14
C ALA A 203 7.18 14.34 -7.08
N PHE A 204 7.80 14.78 -5.99
CA PHE A 204 8.26 16.15 -5.83
C PHE A 204 9.30 16.52 -6.89
N VAL A 205 10.34 15.69 -7.06
CA VAL A 205 11.38 15.91 -8.07
C VAL A 205 10.78 15.85 -9.48
N GLY A 206 9.95 14.85 -9.77
CA GLY A 206 9.26 14.73 -11.06
C GLY A 206 8.38 15.94 -11.39
N ALA A 207 7.61 16.43 -10.42
CA ALA A 207 6.80 17.64 -10.60
C ALA A 207 7.66 18.90 -10.80
N SER A 208 8.84 18.98 -10.19
CA SER A 208 9.77 20.10 -10.36
C SER A 208 10.38 20.13 -11.77
N ILE A 209 10.73 18.97 -12.34
CA ILE A 209 11.33 18.85 -13.68
C ILE A 209 10.29 19.09 -14.77
N VAL A 210 9.09 18.52 -14.64
CA VAL A 210 8.01 18.69 -15.64
C VAL A 210 7.46 20.12 -15.63
N GLY A 211 7.56 20.82 -14.51
CA GLY A 211 7.12 22.21 -14.38
C GLY A 211 5.60 22.37 -14.19
N PRO A 212 5.11 23.59 -13.92
CA PRO A 212 3.72 23.87 -13.55
C PRO A 212 2.72 23.60 -14.69
N ARG A 213 1.47 23.26 -14.32
CA ARG A 213 0.38 23.12 -15.30
C ARG A 213 0.09 24.46 -15.97
N LEU A 214 -0.20 24.43 -17.27
CA LEU A 214 -0.62 25.62 -18.01
C LEU A 214 -1.85 26.25 -17.35
N GLY A 215 -1.77 27.56 -17.11
CA GLY A 215 -2.82 28.33 -16.44
C GLY A 215 -2.92 28.11 -14.93
N ARG A 216 -1.90 27.54 -14.27
CA ARG A 216 -1.84 27.44 -12.79
C ARG A 216 -1.32 28.71 -12.11
N PHE A 217 -0.33 29.35 -12.73
CA PHE A 217 0.30 30.57 -12.23
C PHE A 217 0.20 31.62 -13.32
N ASP A 218 -0.49 32.72 -13.02
CA ASP A 218 -0.53 33.87 -13.90
C ASP A 218 0.81 34.62 -13.82
N LYS A 219 1.43 34.88 -14.97
CA LYS A 219 2.74 35.54 -15.06
C LYS A 219 2.65 37.03 -14.74
N GLU A 220 1.51 37.66 -14.99
CA GLU A 220 1.32 39.10 -14.81
C GLU A 220 0.84 39.42 -13.39
N THR A 221 -0.22 38.77 -12.94
CA THR A 221 -0.81 39.03 -11.62
C THR A 221 -0.11 38.27 -10.48
N LYS A 222 0.77 37.31 -10.81
CA LYS A 222 1.39 36.36 -9.86
C LYS A 222 0.38 35.62 -8.99
N THR A 223 -0.88 35.55 -9.43
CA THR A 223 -1.94 34.85 -8.70
C THR A 223 -1.93 33.36 -9.01
N VAL A 224 -2.33 32.56 -8.02
CA VAL A 224 -2.49 31.11 -8.18
C VAL A 224 -3.93 30.84 -8.62
N LEU A 225 -4.09 30.35 -9.84
CA LEU A 225 -5.40 30.01 -10.39
C LEU A 225 -5.78 28.58 -9.99
N THR A 226 -7.01 28.40 -9.51
CA THR A 226 -7.52 27.09 -9.10
C THR A 226 -7.92 26.27 -10.32
N ILE A 227 -7.21 25.17 -10.58
CA ILE A 227 -7.62 24.16 -11.57
C ILE A 227 -8.54 23.16 -10.87
N ARG A 228 -9.85 23.23 -11.14
CA ARG A 228 -10.84 22.34 -10.54
C ARG A 228 -10.75 20.94 -11.18
N GLY A 229 -10.84 19.91 -10.35
CA GLY A 229 -11.00 18.53 -10.79
C GLY A 229 -12.37 18.30 -11.41
N HIS A 230 -12.47 17.23 -12.20
CA HIS A 230 -13.69 16.89 -12.93
C HIS A 230 -14.85 16.47 -12.02
N SER A 231 -14.56 15.74 -10.93
CA SER A 231 -15.61 15.20 -10.06
C SER A 231 -15.09 14.90 -8.65
N VAL A 232 -15.60 15.64 -7.67
CA VAL A 232 -15.31 15.42 -6.24
C VAL A 232 -15.84 14.05 -5.76
N PRO A 233 -17.04 13.58 -6.16
CA PRO A 233 -17.50 12.25 -5.79
C PRO A 233 -16.59 11.12 -6.26
N ILE A 234 -16.04 11.20 -7.48
CA ILE A 234 -15.11 10.17 -8.00
C ILE A 234 -13.79 10.21 -7.23
N ALA A 235 -13.28 11.41 -6.92
CA ALA A 235 -12.09 11.56 -6.09
C ALA A 235 -12.30 11.00 -4.68
N ALA A 236 -13.47 11.27 -4.07
CA ALA A 236 -13.83 10.76 -2.75
C ALA A 236 -14.00 9.24 -2.74
N LEU A 237 -14.59 8.66 -3.79
CA LEU A 237 -14.70 7.21 -3.96
C LEU A 237 -13.31 6.54 -4.03
N GLY A 238 -12.40 7.12 -4.82
CA GLY A 238 -11.01 6.67 -4.87
C GLY A 238 -10.34 6.75 -3.50
N GLY A 239 -10.50 7.87 -2.80
CA GLY A 239 -9.99 8.04 -1.43
C GLY A 239 -10.55 7.02 -0.44
N PHE A 240 -11.84 6.66 -0.53
CA PHE A 240 -12.45 5.63 0.31
C PHE A 240 -11.88 4.23 0.01
N ILE A 241 -11.67 3.89 -1.26
CA ILE A 241 -11.04 2.62 -1.67
C ILE A 241 -9.60 2.53 -1.13
N LEU A 242 -8.84 3.62 -1.23
CA LEU A 242 -7.48 3.69 -0.68
C LEU A 242 -7.46 3.51 0.84
N PHE A 243 -8.40 4.16 1.54
CA PHE A 243 -8.55 4.02 2.99
C PHE A 243 -8.87 2.57 3.39
N PHE A 244 -9.78 1.92 2.68
CA PHE A 244 -10.13 0.53 2.89
C PHE A 244 -8.93 -0.40 2.69
N GLY A 245 -8.23 -0.25 1.55
CA GLY A 245 -7.04 -1.06 1.25
C GLY A 245 -5.91 -0.86 2.26
N PHE A 246 -5.67 0.39 2.70
CA PHE A 246 -4.67 0.70 3.72
C PHE A 246 -4.98 0.11 5.09
N SER A 247 -6.26 0.11 5.49
CA SER A 247 -6.70 -0.41 6.80
C SER A 247 -6.49 -1.91 6.92
N TRP A 248 -6.81 -2.66 5.86
CA TRP A 248 -6.59 -4.11 5.80
C TRP A 248 -5.11 -4.47 5.67
N ARG A 249 -4.36 -3.72 4.85
CA ARG A 249 -2.90 -3.90 4.72
C ARG A 249 -2.13 -3.78 6.04
N SER A 250 -2.56 -2.89 6.94
CA SER A 250 -1.86 -2.65 8.21
C SER A 250 -1.92 -3.86 9.16
N THR A 251 -2.84 -4.82 8.95
CA THR A 251 -2.90 -6.07 9.71
C THR A 251 -2.04 -7.19 9.12
N ALA A 252 -1.46 -6.98 7.93
CA ALA A 252 -0.76 -7.99 7.14
C ALA A 252 0.69 -8.27 7.58
N ALA A 253 1.28 -7.44 8.44
CA ALA A 253 2.70 -7.55 8.71
C ALA A 253 3.03 -8.84 9.48
N PRO A 254 4.19 -9.47 9.20
CA PRO A 254 4.57 -10.78 9.77
C PRO A 254 4.59 -10.82 11.31
N SER A 255 4.70 -9.65 11.96
CA SER A 255 4.62 -9.53 13.43
C SER A 255 3.24 -9.82 14.02
N PHE A 256 2.16 -9.66 13.24
CA PHE A 256 0.78 -9.89 13.70
C PHE A 256 0.34 -11.35 13.54
N LEU A 257 0.96 -12.07 12.59
CA LEU A 257 0.74 -13.50 12.35
C LEU A 257 1.44 -14.40 13.38
N SER A 258 2.53 -13.92 14.01
CA SER A 258 3.15 -14.62 15.12
C SER A 258 2.40 -14.34 16.44
N LEU A 259 1.23 -14.96 16.61
CA LEU A 259 0.42 -14.90 17.85
C LEU A 259 1.20 -15.41 19.10
N ASN A 260 2.39 -16.01 18.92
CA ASN A 260 3.25 -16.55 19.97
C ASN A 260 4.28 -15.56 20.53
N ARG A 261 4.34 -14.30 20.09
CA ARG A 261 5.13 -13.26 20.76
C ARG A 261 4.20 -12.13 21.24
N VAL A 262 3.75 -12.25 22.49
CA VAL A 262 2.92 -11.29 23.26
C VAL A 262 3.66 -9.96 23.55
N THR A 263 4.46 -9.46 22.62
CA THR A 263 5.24 -8.22 22.77
C THR A 263 5.12 -7.32 21.54
N ALA A 264 3.98 -7.32 20.86
CA ALA A 264 3.64 -6.20 20.00
C ALA A 264 3.30 -4.99 20.90
N PRO A 265 4.01 -3.85 20.79
CA PRO A 265 3.65 -2.67 21.56
C PRO A 265 2.21 -2.23 21.19
N PRO A 266 1.44 -1.68 22.14
CA PRO A 266 0.03 -1.34 21.95
C PRO A 266 -0.25 -0.35 20.81
N SER A 267 0.79 0.27 20.22
CA SER A 267 0.70 1.11 19.01
C SER A 267 0.51 0.35 17.69
N ALA A 268 0.60 -1.00 17.70
CA ALA A 268 0.48 -1.84 16.51
C ALA A 268 -0.95 -2.33 16.22
N SER A 269 -1.96 -1.89 16.98
CA SER A 269 -3.34 -2.20 16.64
C SER A 269 -3.79 -1.36 15.44
N PRO A 270 -4.56 -1.92 14.47
CA PRO A 270 -5.11 -1.15 13.34
C PRO A 270 -5.94 0.07 13.78
N TRP A 271 -6.41 0.07 15.03
CA TRP A 271 -7.18 1.15 15.65
C TRP A 271 -6.32 2.23 16.33
N SER A 272 -5.02 1.99 16.54
CA SER A 272 -4.10 3.01 17.10
C SER A 272 -3.88 4.17 16.13
N ILE A 273 -3.99 3.93 14.82
CA ILE A 273 -3.92 4.96 13.78
C ILE A 273 -5.14 5.89 13.81
N LEU A 274 -6.27 5.46 14.42
CA LEU A 274 -7.42 6.33 14.65
C LEU A 274 -7.29 7.19 15.92
N SER A 275 -6.23 7.00 16.70
CA SER A 275 -5.92 7.84 17.86
C SER A 275 -4.98 8.99 17.49
N PHE A 276 -5.21 9.64 16.34
CA PHE A 276 -4.71 10.99 16.13
C PHE A 276 -5.68 11.98 16.78
N PRO A 277 -5.23 12.94 17.60
CA PRO A 277 -6.06 14.09 17.91
C PRO A 277 -6.35 14.81 16.59
N ALA A 278 -7.62 14.91 16.21
CA ALA A 278 -8.05 15.92 15.23
C ALA A 278 -7.49 17.29 15.68
N PRO A 279 -6.98 18.18 14.79
CA PRO A 279 -7.34 18.32 13.38
C PRO A 279 -6.16 18.65 12.43
N LEU A 280 -5.95 17.89 11.36
CA LEU A 280 -5.29 18.37 10.14
C LEU A 280 -6.03 17.83 8.91
N LEU A 281 -7.32 18.17 8.83
CA LEU A 281 -8.01 18.22 7.54
C LEU A 281 -7.29 19.28 6.69
N PRO A 282 -6.89 18.99 5.44
CA PRO A 282 -6.61 20.06 4.50
C PRO A 282 -7.87 20.92 4.36
N ALA A 283 -7.66 22.23 4.32
CA ALA A 283 -8.65 23.30 4.36
C ALA A 283 -9.96 23.03 3.58
N PRO A 284 -11.09 23.59 4.05
CA PRO A 284 -12.42 23.03 3.87
C PRO A 284 -12.95 23.14 2.45
N ILE A 285 -13.66 22.08 2.06
CA ILE A 285 -14.79 22.18 1.14
C ILE A 285 -15.75 23.20 1.77
N CYS A 286 -15.73 24.42 1.23
CA CYS A 286 -16.72 25.45 1.49
C CYS A 286 -18.07 24.97 0.93
N LEU A 287 -18.74 24.08 1.67
CA LEU A 287 -20.17 23.89 1.59
C LEU A 287 -20.79 25.21 2.08
N SER A 288 -21.17 26.00 1.08
CA SER A 288 -21.94 27.23 1.23
C SER A 288 -23.08 27.02 2.23
N THR A 289 -23.17 28.00 3.14
CA THR A 289 -24.39 28.53 3.73
C THR A 289 -25.63 27.65 3.68
N GLY A 290 -26.15 27.35 4.88
CA GLY A 290 -27.57 27.56 5.15
C GLY A 290 -28.50 26.77 4.24
N CYS A 291 -28.82 25.56 4.68
CA CYS A 291 -30.14 25.01 4.53
C CYS A 291 -31.20 26.10 4.83
N ARG A 292 -31.75 26.74 3.79
CA ARG A 292 -33.08 27.34 3.84
C ARG A 292 -33.74 27.20 2.48
N ARG A 293 -34.41 26.06 2.33
CA ARG A 293 -35.49 25.83 1.39
C ARG A 293 -36.68 26.68 1.85
N SER A 294 -37.13 27.61 1.03
CA SER A 294 -38.51 28.13 1.11
C SER A 294 -39.05 28.32 -0.30
N GLU A 295 -39.84 27.34 -0.73
CA GLU A 295 -40.93 27.58 -1.67
C GLU A 295 -41.90 28.56 -1.03
N THR A 296 -42.26 29.65 -1.71
CA THR A 296 -43.65 30.14 -1.84
C THR A 296 -43.76 31.28 -2.85
N ARG A 297 -44.56 31.02 -3.90
CA ARG A 297 -45.62 31.87 -4.49
C ARG A 297 -45.35 33.36 -4.76
N GLY A 298 -45.35 33.71 -6.06
CA GLY A 298 -46.34 34.59 -6.72
C GLY A 298 -46.50 36.05 -6.27
N GLY A 299 -46.48 36.97 -7.25
CA GLY A 299 -47.19 38.26 -7.14
C GLY A 299 -46.43 39.50 -7.65
N ALA A 300 -46.68 39.84 -8.91
CA ALA A 300 -47.01 41.14 -9.51
C ALA A 300 -46.60 42.51 -8.87
N PHE A 301 -46.44 43.50 -9.78
CA PHE A 301 -46.38 44.97 -9.62
C PHE A 301 -45.12 45.54 -8.92
N SER A 302 -44.43 46.58 -9.39
CA SER A 302 -44.68 47.64 -10.39
C SER A 302 -43.48 47.85 -11.31
#